data_AF-A0A832YZ78-F1
#
_entry.id   AF-A0A832YZ78-F1
#
_cell.length_a   1.000
_cell.length_b   1.000
_cell.length_c   1.000
_cell.angle_alpha   90.00
_cell.angle_beta   90.00
_cell.angle_gamma   90.00
#
_symmetry.space_group_name_H-M   'P 1'
#
loop_
_entity.id
_entity.type
_entity.pdbx_description
1 polymer ?
#
loop_
_entity_poly.entity_id
_entity_poly.type
_entity_poly.pdbx_seq_one_letter_code
_entity_poly.pdbx_strand_id
1 'polypeptide(L)'
;ILFAISWNLEWATNDTKYTEEKDPWYHPGIESSMAPITETLIGVQIINETAIAVYGTYIHPVSESEIAAYYMFYSSWSPVVWMAMEYCVICKGPVSGKSYGWHEGEAERWIDALSKDHLVDIKEALKLIEQGKYVPPYLIAINEFAKKHGIEPKDIKKSAAMALDFIAKYGHAVISNGPFYIDKYLPAELHLELRAFRDPRYPFTADYWIKKLPYIVMEVSSIVIEPELVLPGTAVKVTINVIEHMITPEEKKMPAKAAWVGVVLISPEGEEIYSVDAEMVKPGVWSATIPENVTAKLKEGEYVVEIRVGKFTGIPTIIEERTIVILPVLTPSPTPTPTPTPTPTPTPTPTPTPTPIPTARVTTITVTQIKTLVHTVTSPVTVIKTQVVTSPTTVVTTAWGPTIGIAIVLFIIGLVIGWVIKKR
;
A
#
# COMPACT_ATOMS: atom_id res chain seq x y z
N ILE A 1 -21.40 16.92 -6.57
CA ILE A 1 -20.11 17.63 -6.47
C ILE A 1 -20.34 19.08 -6.07
N LEU A 2 -20.95 19.93 -6.92
CA LEU A 2 -21.20 21.34 -6.59
C LEU A 2 -21.91 21.56 -5.23
N PHE A 3 -22.96 20.79 -4.94
CA PHE A 3 -23.61 20.81 -3.62
C PHE A 3 -22.64 20.51 -2.46
N ALA A 4 -21.76 19.51 -2.62
CA ALA A 4 -20.83 19.11 -1.57
C ALA A 4 -19.81 20.22 -1.31
N ILE A 5 -19.32 20.87 -2.37
CA ILE A 5 -18.42 22.03 -2.27
C ILE A 5 -19.13 23.15 -1.49
N SER A 6 -20.32 23.56 -1.96
CA SER A 6 -21.04 24.67 -1.34
C SER A 6 -21.43 24.40 0.10
N TRP A 7 -21.88 23.18 0.41
CA TRP A 7 -22.27 22.80 1.77
C TRP A 7 -21.08 22.82 2.73
N ASN A 8 -19.95 22.20 2.33
CA ASN A 8 -18.75 22.16 3.19
C ASN A 8 -18.16 23.55 3.39
N LEU A 9 -18.11 24.38 2.34
CA LEU A 9 -17.59 25.74 2.44
C LEU A 9 -18.47 26.62 3.32
N GLU A 10 -19.79 26.57 3.14
CA GLU A 10 -20.73 27.31 3.99
C GLU A 10 -20.55 26.91 5.46
N TRP A 11 -20.60 25.61 5.76
CA TRP A 11 -20.52 25.14 7.14
C TRP A 11 -19.16 25.33 7.80
N ALA A 12 -18.11 25.53 7.00
CA ALA A 12 -16.75 25.83 7.46
C ALA A 12 -16.44 27.32 7.57
N THR A 13 -17.26 28.21 7.00
CA THR A 13 -16.98 29.65 6.97
C THR A 13 -17.73 30.34 8.10
N ASN A 14 -17.04 31.19 8.86
CA ASN A 14 -17.65 31.93 9.96
C ASN A 14 -17.98 33.36 9.55
N ASP A 15 -19.17 33.56 8.99
CA ASP A 15 -19.60 34.89 8.54
C ASP A 15 -19.97 35.83 9.69
N THR A 16 -20.16 35.28 10.90
CA THR A 16 -20.41 36.10 12.11
C THR A 16 -19.28 37.09 12.35
N LYS A 17 -18.04 36.72 12.00
CA LYS A 17 -16.84 37.58 12.14
C LYS A 17 -16.90 38.83 11.25
N TYR A 18 -17.69 38.80 10.17
CA TYR A 18 -17.74 39.88 9.17
C TYR A 18 -19.07 40.65 9.21
N THR A 19 -20.17 39.98 9.57
CA THR A 19 -21.53 40.54 9.53
C THR A 19 -22.02 41.02 10.89
N GLU A 20 -21.38 40.60 11.99
CA GLU A 20 -21.87 40.77 13.37
C GLU A 20 -23.22 40.08 13.65
N GLU A 21 -23.82 39.42 12.66
CA GLU A 21 -25.01 38.59 12.81
C GLU A 21 -24.61 37.14 13.06
N LYS A 22 -25.33 36.45 13.95
CA LYS A 22 -25.06 35.03 14.21
C LYS A 22 -25.33 34.24 12.93
N ASP A 23 -24.26 33.69 12.36
CA ASP A 23 -24.31 32.76 11.24
C ASP A 23 -24.86 31.40 11.74
N PRO A 24 -26.06 31.00 11.30
CA PRO A 24 -26.63 29.73 11.71
C PRO A 24 -26.08 28.53 10.90
N TRP A 25 -25.37 28.78 9.80
CA TRP A 25 -24.71 27.73 9.01
C TRP A 25 -23.27 27.47 9.45
N TYR A 26 -22.65 28.29 10.29
CA TYR A 26 -21.29 28.03 10.78
C TYR A 26 -21.22 26.90 11.83
N HIS A 27 -20.23 26.01 11.67
CA HIS A 27 -19.88 25.02 12.70
C HIS A 27 -18.35 24.87 12.89
N PRO A 28 -17.81 25.10 14.11
CA PRO A 28 -16.36 25.09 14.36
C PRO A 28 -15.72 23.72 14.13
N GLY A 29 -16.44 22.63 14.40
CA GLY A 29 -15.95 21.28 14.11
C GLY A 29 -15.84 21.01 12.60
N ILE A 30 -16.73 21.61 11.79
CA ILE A 30 -16.67 21.47 10.33
C ILE A 30 -15.56 22.37 9.78
N GLU A 31 -15.44 23.62 10.25
CA GLU A 31 -14.29 24.50 9.97
C GLU A 31 -12.97 23.77 10.22
N SER A 32 -12.78 23.19 11.41
CA SER A 32 -11.55 22.48 11.75
C SER A 32 -11.29 21.26 10.84
N SER A 33 -12.34 20.54 10.43
CA SER A 33 -12.19 19.38 9.53
C SER A 33 -11.86 19.78 8.09
N MET A 34 -12.36 20.95 7.68
CA MET A 34 -12.19 21.50 6.34
C MET A 34 -10.95 22.38 6.20
N ALA A 35 -10.35 22.85 7.30
CA ALA A 35 -9.21 23.76 7.33
C ALA A 35 -8.07 23.38 6.36
N PRO A 36 -7.60 22.11 6.28
CA PRO A 36 -6.54 21.76 5.33
C PRO A 36 -6.92 22.07 3.88
N ILE A 37 -8.17 21.77 3.51
CA ILE A 37 -8.69 22.01 2.16
C ILE A 37 -8.92 23.51 1.95
N THR A 38 -9.58 24.21 2.88
CA THR A 38 -9.91 25.64 2.71
C THR A 38 -8.69 26.55 2.74
N GLU A 39 -7.62 26.19 3.45
CA GLU A 39 -6.35 26.93 3.48
C GLU A 39 -5.56 26.82 2.16
N THR A 40 -5.76 25.73 1.41
CA THR A 40 -4.99 25.47 0.19
C THR A 40 -5.82 25.60 -1.10
N LEU A 41 -7.16 25.62 -1.00
CA LEU A 41 -8.07 25.80 -2.12
C LEU A 41 -8.04 27.24 -2.63
N ILE A 42 -7.71 27.42 -3.90
CA ILE A 42 -7.72 28.72 -4.59
C ILE A 42 -9.05 28.95 -5.29
N GLY A 43 -9.62 27.92 -5.92
CA GLY A 43 -10.88 28.07 -6.62
C GLY A 43 -11.37 26.83 -7.35
N VAL A 44 -12.61 26.91 -7.84
CA VAL A 44 -13.28 25.85 -8.60
C VAL A 44 -13.81 26.44 -9.90
N GLN A 45 -13.58 25.74 -11.00
CA GLN A 45 -14.10 26.09 -12.33
C GLN A 45 -14.96 24.95 -12.87
N ILE A 46 -16.14 25.30 -13.37
CA ILE A 46 -16.95 24.38 -14.17
C ILE A 46 -16.36 24.34 -15.58
N ILE A 47 -15.90 23.17 -16.02
CA ILE A 47 -15.38 22.96 -17.38
C ILE A 47 -16.54 22.63 -18.31
N ASN A 48 -17.38 21.68 -17.92
CA ASN A 48 -18.58 21.26 -18.64
C ASN A 48 -19.52 20.48 -17.70
N GLU A 49 -20.60 19.89 -18.24
CA GLU A 49 -21.60 19.12 -17.50
C GLU A 49 -21.06 17.91 -16.71
N THR A 50 -19.87 17.40 -17.05
CA THR A 50 -19.26 16.21 -16.43
C THR A 50 -17.91 16.46 -15.77
N ALA A 51 -17.37 17.68 -15.86
CA ALA A 51 -16.01 17.97 -15.39
C ALA A 51 -15.90 19.34 -14.71
N ILE A 52 -15.11 19.37 -13.63
CA ILE A 52 -14.67 20.59 -12.94
C ILE A 52 -13.14 20.59 -12.83
N ALA A 53 -12.54 21.79 -12.79
CA ALA A 53 -11.18 21.97 -12.33
C ALA A 53 -11.21 22.51 -10.89
N VAL A 54 -10.35 21.97 -10.03
CA VAL A 54 -10.11 22.50 -8.69
C VAL A 54 -8.66 22.97 -8.64
N TYR A 55 -8.47 24.25 -8.31
CA TYR A 55 -7.17 24.90 -8.22
C TYR A 55 -6.78 25.01 -6.75
N GLY A 56 -5.57 24.58 -6.40
CA GLY A 56 -5.06 24.66 -5.04
C GLY A 56 -3.55 24.55 -4.95
N THR A 57 -3.01 24.79 -3.77
CA THR A 57 -1.56 24.83 -3.49
C THR A 57 -1.01 23.53 -2.89
N TYR A 58 -1.86 22.57 -2.54
CA TYR A 58 -1.42 21.28 -2.01
C TYR A 58 -0.64 20.50 -3.07
N ILE A 59 0.54 20.03 -2.69
CA ILE A 59 1.40 19.18 -3.52
C ILE A 59 1.75 17.92 -2.74
N HIS A 60 1.51 16.77 -3.34
CA HIS A 60 2.01 15.49 -2.87
C HIS A 60 3.31 15.16 -3.62
N PRO A 61 4.42 14.87 -2.91
CA PRO A 61 5.76 14.80 -3.53
C PRO A 61 5.93 13.66 -4.56
N VAL A 62 5.07 12.65 -4.52
CA VAL A 62 5.24 11.41 -5.31
C VAL A 62 4.04 11.10 -6.21
N SER A 63 2.85 11.67 -5.95
CA SER A 63 1.61 11.17 -6.55
C SER A 63 0.64 12.29 -6.88
N GLU A 64 0.50 12.58 -8.17
CA GLU A 64 -0.53 13.49 -8.68
C GLU A 64 -1.95 13.00 -8.36
N SER A 65 -2.15 11.69 -8.23
CA SER A 65 -3.45 11.12 -7.86
C SER A 65 -3.83 11.45 -6.41
N GLU A 66 -2.84 11.56 -5.51
CA GLU A 66 -3.08 12.04 -4.14
C GLU A 66 -3.45 13.52 -4.13
N ILE A 67 -2.83 14.34 -5.00
CA ILE A 67 -3.23 15.75 -5.18
C ILE A 67 -4.68 15.85 -5.65
N ALA A 68 -5.07 15.03 -6.64
CA ALA A 68 -6.45 15.00 -7.12
C ALA A 68 -7.44 14.50 -6.05
N ALA A 69 -7.07 13.46 -5.30
CA ALA A 69 -7.90 12.91 -4.22
C ALA A 69 -8.10 13.91 -3.07
N TYR A 70 -7.06 14.70 -2.75
CA TYR A 70 -7.10 15.73 -1.71
C TYR A 70 -8.21 16.77 -1.95
N TYR A 71 -8.41 17.17 -3.21
CA TYR A 71 -9.45 18.13 -3.61
C TYR A 71 -10.75 17.49 -4.09
N MET A 72 -10.95 16.19 -3.84
CA MET A 72 -12.13 15.47 -4.29
C MET A 72 -13.34 15.73 -3.38
N PHE A 73 -14.21 16.65 -3.81
CA PHE A 73 -15.50 16.85 -3.17
C PHE A 73 -16.55 15.88 -3.69
N TYR A 74 -16.93 14.92 -2.85
CA TYR A 74 -17.97 13.94 -3.18
C TYR A 74 -18.99 13.86 -2.05
N SER A 75 -20.27 14.09 -2.36
CA SER A 75 -21.33 13.86 -1.37
C SER A 75 -21.67 12.37 -1.39
N SER A 76 -21.44 11.66 -0.31
CA SER A 76 -21.76 10.23 -0.17
C SER A 76 -23.26 9.97 0.02
N TRP A 77 -24.04 11.02 0.30
CA TRP A 77 -25.46 10.97 0.61
C TRP A 77 -26.26 11.93 -0.28
N SER A 78 -27.56 11.71 -0.37
CA SER A 78 -28.45 12.59 -1.14
C SER A 78 -28.43 14.03 -0.63
N PRO A 79 -28.22 15.05 -1.49
CA PRO A 79 -28.25 16.46 -1.11
C PRO A 79 -29.50 16.90 -0.35
N VAL A 80 -30.68 16.40 -0.73
CA VAL A 80 -31.94 16.78 -0.05
C VAL A 80 -32.06 16.19 1.36
N VAL A 81 -31.40 15.06 1.64
CA VAL A 81 -31.35 14.50 2.99
C VAL A 81 -30.43 15.37 3.86
N TRP A 82 -29.26 15.76 3.32
CA TRP A 82 -28.38 16.74 3.98
C TRP A 82 -29.12 18.03 4.32
N MET A 83 -29.85 18.61 3.35
CA MET A 83 -30.64 19.82 3.55
C MET A 83 -31.73 19.64 4.62
N ALA A 84 -32.41 18.49 4.67
CA ALA A 84 -33.44 18.24 5.67
C ALA A 84 -32.86 18.08 7.09
N MET A 85 -31.71 17.43 7.21
CA MET A 85 -30.97 17.33 8.48
C MET A 85 -30.44 18.70 8.91
N GLU A 86 -29.87 19.46 7.99
CA GLU A 86 -29.43 20.85 8.20
C GLU A 86 -30.58 21.73 8.71
N TYR A 87 -31.76 21.64 8.10
CA TYR A 87 -32.94 22.35 8.58
C TYR A 87 -33.23 22.01 10.05
N CYS A 88 -33.18 20.73 10.42
CA CYS A 88 -33.44 20.31 11.80
C CYS A 88 -32.37 20.82 12.77
N VAL A 89 -31.10 20.91 12.35
CA VAL A 89 -30.00 21.46 13.16
C VAL A 89 -30.18 22.97 13.37
N ILE A 90 -30.52 23.71 12.32
CA ILE A 90 -30.64 25.16 12.37
C ILE A 90 -31.96 25.60 13.02
N CYS A 91 -33.07 25.01 12.61
CA CYS A 91 -34.42 25.43 12.95
C CYS A 91 -35.08 24.60 14.07
N LYS A 92 -34.36 23.61 14.64
CA LYS A 92 -34.90 22.55 15.51
C LYS A 92 -35.85 21.62 14.75
N GLY A 93 -36.31 20.57 15.42
CA GLY A 93 -37.31 19.65 14.91
C GLY A 93 -38.63 20.36 14.60
N PRO A 94 -39.08 20.45 13.34
CA PRO A 94 -40.33 21.13 12.97
C PRO A 94 -41.58 20.49 13.59
N VAL A 95 -41.51 19.23 14.03
CA VAL A 95 -42.63 18.55 14.70
C VAL A 95 -42.34 18.37 16.19
N SER A 96 -41.16 17.88 16.54
CA SER A 96 -40.83 17.57 17.94
C SER A 96 -40.43 18.79 18.78
N GLY A 97 -40.03 19.90 18.13
CA GLY A 97 -39.46 21.07 18.77
C GLY A 97 -38.06 20.87 19.36
N LYS A 98 -37.47 19.68 19.19
CA LYS A 98 -36.20 19.29 19.80
C LYS A 98 -35.00 19.89 19.07
N SER A 99 -34.00 20.31 19.82
CA SER A 99 -32.74 20.77 19.24
C SER A 99 -31.89 19.59 18.72
N TYR A 100 -31.22 19.80 17.58
CA TYR A 100 -30.34 18.84 16.94
C TYR A 100 -28.94 19.43 16.74
N GLY A 101 -27.92 18.61 16.89
CA GLY A 101 -26.53 18.92 16.58
C GLY A 101 -25.94 17.92 15.57
N TRP A 102 -24.80 18.27 14.98
CA TRP A 102 -24.08 17.41 14.05
C TRP A 102 -23.25 16.35 14.73
N HIS A 103 -22.88 16.57 16.00
CA HIS A 103 -22.16 15.64 16.84
C HIS A 103 -22.86 15.43 18.19
N GLU A 104 -22.49 14.34 18.85
CA GLU A 104 -23.00 14.02 20.18
C GLU A 104 -22.66 15.10 21.20
N GLY A 105 -23.65 15.49 22.01
CA GLY A 105 -23.49 16.47 23.09
C GLY A 105 -23.63 17.94 22.68
N GLU A 106 -23.78 18.25 21.38
CA GLU A 106 -23.96 19.63 20.89
C GLU A 106 -25.36 20.19 21.13
N ALA A 107 -26.37 19.31 21.21
CA ALA A 107 -27.78 19.64 21.39
C ALA A 107 -28.49 18.54 22.19
N GLU A 108 -29.82 18.64 22.34
CA GLU A 108 -30.62 17.56 22.95
C GLU A 108 -30.48 16.23 22.19
N ARG A 109 -30.23 16.28 20.89
CA ARG A 109 -30.13 15.10 20.02
C ARG A 109 -28.99 15.25 19.02
N TRP A 110 -28.28 14.16 18.78
CA TRP A 110 -27.42 14.02 17.61
C TRP A 110 -28.29 13.60 16.42
N ILE A 111 -28.32 14.39 15.35
CA ILE A 111 -29.18 14.09 14.19
C ILE A 111 -28.81 12.73 13.57
N ASP A 112 -29.81 11.89 13.33
CA ASP A 112 -29.60 10.52 12.83
C ASP A 112 -30.70 10.14 11.85
N ALA A 113 -30.28 9.75 10.64
CA ALA A 113 -31.16 9.35 9.55
C ALA A 113 -31.70 7.90 9.66
N LEU A 114 -31.22 7.12 10.63
CA LEU A 114 -31.71 5.78 10.96
C LEU A 114 -32.73 5.79 12.10
N SER A 115 -32.65 6.78 12.99
CA SER A 115 -33.55 6.91 14.15
C SER A 115 -34.99 7.22 13.72
N LYS A 116 -35.93 6.30 14.03
CA LYS A 116 -37.36 6.48 13.76
C LYS A 116 -37.93 7.75 14.38
N ASP A 117 -37.44 8.13 15.55
CA ASP A 117 -37.87 9.33 16.25
C ASP A 117 -37.41 10.59 15.52
N HIS A 118 -36.20 10.59 14.96
CA HIS A 118 -35.66 11.72 14.20
C HIS A 118 -36.30 11.83 12.81
N LEU A 119 -36.70 10.70 12.21
CA LEU A 119 -37.40 10.68 10.93
C LEU A 119 -38.72 11.45 10.94
N VAL A 120 -39.35 11.63 12.11
CA VAL A 120 -40.55 12.48 12.22
C VAL A 120 -40.25 13.90 11.76
N ASP A 121 -39.14 14.46 12.24
CA ASP A 121 -38.69 15.81 11.91
C ASP A 121 -38.06 15.89 10.52
N ILE A 122 -37.20 14.93 10.16
CA ILE A 122 -36.55 14.88 8.84
C ILE A 122 -37.60 14.81 7.71
N LYS A 123 -38.67 14.02 7.89
CA LYS A 123 -39.77 13.96 6.90
C LYS A 123 -40.48 15.30 6.76
N GLU A 124 -40.72 16.02 7.85
CA GLU A 124 -41.39 17.32 7.76
C GLU A 124 -40.46 18.38 7.13
N ALA A 125 -39.18 18.36 7.44
CA ALA A 125 -38.18 19.19 6.76
C ALA A 125 -38.11 18.90 5.25
N LEU A 126 -38.18 17.62 4.84
CA LEU A 126 -38.27 17.24 3.42
C LEU A 126 -39.54 17.79 2.75
N LYS A 127 -40.69 17.79 3.42
CA LYS A 127 -41.91 18.41 2.87
C LYS A 127 -41.77 19.92 2.70
N LEU A 128 -41.08 20.60 3.61
CA LEU A 128 -40.79 22.04 3.45
C LEU A 128 -39.92 22.28 2.21
N ILE A 129 -38.92 21.43 1.95
CA ILE A 129 -38.09 21.47 0.74
C ILE A 129 -38.93 21.18 -0.51
N GLU A 130 -39.75 20.12 -0.49
CA GLU A 130 -40.67 19.76 -1.58
C GLU A 130 -41.60 20.92 -1.95
N GLN A 131 -42.14 21.62 -0.96
CA GLN A 131 -42.99 22.80 -1.14
C GLN A 131 -42.21 24.04 -1.59
N GLY A 132 -40.88 24.01 -1.57
CA GLY A 132 -40.01 25.17 -1.83
C GLY A 132 -40.02 26.21 -0.72
N LYS A 133 -40.44 25.85 0.48
CA LYS A 133 -40.42 26.72 1.67
C LYS A 133 -39.04 26.78 2.33
N TYR A 134 -38.16 25.83 1.99
CA TYR A 134 -36.78 25.84 2.45
C TYR A 134 -35.82 25.57 1.30
N VAL A 135 -34.94 26.53 1.04
CA VAL A 135 -33.81 26.43 0.11
C VAL A 135 -32.64 27.20 0.74
N PRO A 136 -31.52 26.53 1.08
CA PRO A 136 -30.37 27.21 1.69
C PRO A 136 -29.73 28.25 0.76
N PRO A 137 -29.19 29.36 1.29
CA PRO A 137 -28.58 30.42 0.49
C PRO A 137 -27.44 29.91 -0.42
N TYR A 138 -26.54 29.07 0.12
CA TYR A 138 -25.43 28.49 -0.66
C TYR A 138 -25.91 27.66 -1.85
N LEU A 139 -27.09 27.03 -1.75
CA LEU A 139 -27.67 26.23 -2.83
C LEU A 139 -28.25 27.13 -3.93
N ILE A 140 -28.82 28.28 -3.56
CA ILE A 140 -29.27 29.29 -4.53
C ILE A 140 -28.06 29.80 -5.31
N ALA A 141 -27.01 30.22 -4.60
CA ALA A 141 -25.79 30.74 -5.21
C ALA A 141 -25.12 29.73 -6.15
N ILE A 142 -24.96 28.47 -5.72
CA ILE A 142 -24.31 27.45 -6.56
C ILE A 142 -25.17 27.05 -7.77
N ASN A 143 -26.50 27.11 -7.65
CA ASN A 143 -27.40 26.86 -8.78
C ASN A 143 -27.35 28.00 -9.80
N GLU A 144 -27.27 29.26 -9.36
CA GLU A 144 -27.05 30.39 -10.26
C GLU A 144 -25.69 30.31 -10.96
N PHE A 145 -24.65 29.92 -10.22
CA PHE A 145 -23.32 29.69 -10.78
C PHE A 145 -23.33 28.57 -11.83
N ALA A 146 -24.01 27.45 -11.56
CA ALA A 146 -24.18 26.36 -12.51
C ALA A 146 -24.91 26.81 -13.79
N LYS A 147 -26.01 27.56 -13.66
CA LYS A 147 -26.78 28.10 -14.80
C LYS A 147 -25.94 29.02 -15.69
N LYS A 148 -25.09 29.86 -15.11
CA LYS A 148 -24.16 30.72 -15.86
C LYS A 148 -23.18 29.93 -16.73
N HIS A 149 -22.95 28.66 -16.41
CA HIS A 149 -22.10 27.73 -17.15
C HIS A 149 -22.90 26.72 -18.00
N GLY A 150 -24.19 26.98 -18.24
CA GLY A 150 -25.05 26.11 -19.05
C GLY A 150 -25.40 24.78 -18.39
N ILE A 151 -25.20 24.64 -17.08
CA ILE A 151 -25.57 23.45 -16.32
C ILE A 151 -26.94 23.69 -15.69
N GLU A 152 -27.92 22.86 -16.04
CA GLU A 152 -29.24 22.90 -15.41
C GLU A 152 -29.21 22.23 -14.03
N PRO A 153 -29.54 22.97 -12.94
CA PRO A 153 -29.63 22.40 -11.61
C PRO A 153 -30.67 21.28 -11.51
N LYS A 154 -30.45 20.36 -10.58
CA LYS A 154 -31.42 19.30 -10.31
C LYS A 154 -32.63 19.86 -9.55
N ASP A 155 -33.81 19.34 -9.88
CA ASP A 155 -35.04 19.68 -9.17
C ASP A 155 -35.02 19.07 -7.75
N ILE A 156 -34.72 19.92 -6.78
CA ILE A 156 -34.68 19.56 -5.36
C ILE A 156 -36.06 19.24 -4.79
N LYS A 157 -37.14 19.80 -5.34
CA LYS A 157 -38.50 19.53 -4.88
C LYS A 157 -38.88 18.10 -5.23
N LYS A 158 -38.66 17.73 -6.50
CA LYS A 158 -38.82 16.36 -6.98
C LYS A 158 -37.91 15.39 -6.21
N SER A 159 -36.66 15.78 -5.94
CA SER A 159 -35.73 14.94 -5.18
C SER A 159 -36.18 14.73 -3.74
N ALA A 160 -36.78 15.74 -3.10
CA ALA A 160 -37.35 15.63 -1.75
C ALA A 160 -38.58 14.70 -1.73
N ALA A 161 -39.47 14.79 -2.72
CA ALA A 161 -40.58 13.86 -2.89
C ALA A 161 -40.08 12.39 -3.01
N MET A 162 -39.06 12.16 -3.84
CA MET A 162 -38.44 10.83 -3.97
C MET A 162 -37.79 10.35 -2.67
N ALA A 163 -37.22 11.25 -1.87
CA ALA A 163 -36.67 10.91 -0.56
C ALA A 163 -37.76 10.53 0.45
N LEU A 164 -38.92 11.20 0.41
CA LEU A 164 -40.09 10.83 1.21
C LEU A 164 -40.60 9.43 0.84
N ASP A 165 -40.71 9.12 -0.45
CA ASP A 165 -41.08 7.78 -0.93
C ASP A 165 -40.09 6.71 -0.47
N PHE A 166 -38.78 7.03 -0.53
CA PHE A 166 -37.74 6.14 -0.04
C PHE A 166 -37.87 5.86 1.47
N ILE A 167 -38.08 6.90 2.29
CA ILE A 167 -38.30 6.76 3.74
C ILE A 167 -39.57 5.95 4.01
N ALA A 168 -40.64 6.18 3.27
CA ALA A 168 -41.88 5.42 3.41
C ALA A 168 -41.68 3.93 3.11
N LYS A 169 -40.83 3.60 2.14
CA LYS A 169 -40.53 2.22 1.74
C LYS A 169 -39.57 1.50 2.69
N TYR A 170 -38.46 2.14 3.07
CA TYR A 170 -37.36 1.48 3.79
C TYR A 170 -37.26 1.86 5.26
N GLY A 171 -38.02 2.88 5.70
CA GLY A 171 -38.08 3.26 7.11
C GLY A 171 -36.85 4.02 7.62
N HIS A 172 -36.00 4.56 6.74
CA HIS A 172 -34.85 5.40 7.07
C HIS A 172 -34.56 6.42 5.95
N ALA A 173 -33.79 7.46 6.27
CA ALA A 173 -33.39 8.52 5.33
C ALA A 173 -31.97 8.34 4.77
N VAL A 174 -31.28 7.25 5.11
CA VAL A 174 -29.96 6.90 4.54
C VAL A 174 -30.07 6.57 3.05
N ILE A 175 -29.95 7.59 2.20
CA ILE A 175 -29.93 7.49 0.74
C ILE A 175 -28.50 7.77 0.28
N SER A 176 -27.72 6.71 0.06
CA SER A 176 -26.35 6.81 -0.43
C SER A 176 -26.28 6.82 -1.96
N ASN A 177 -25.14 7.19 -2.51
CA ASN A 177 -24.81 7.03 -3.94
C ASN A 177 -23.88 5.85 -4.22
N GLY A 178 -23.72 4.95 -3.26
CA GLY A 178 -22.93 3.73 -3.40
C GLY A 178 -23.65 2.62 -4.18
N PRO A 179 -23.02 1.45 -4.34
CA PRO A 179 -23.61 0.30 -5.03
C PRO A 179 -24.73 -0.41 -4.29
N PHE A 180 -24.92 -0.07 -3.01
CA PHE A 180 -25.91 -0.70 -2.15
C PHE A 180 -26.78 0.34 -1.45
N TYR A 181 -28.02 -0.05 -1.18
CA TYR A 181 -28.90 0.62 -0.23
C TYR A 181 -29.23 -0.31 0.94
N ILE A 182 -29.64 0.28 2.05
CA ILE A 182 -30.14 -0.48 3.21
C ILE A 182 -31.59 -0.89 2.89
N ASP A 183 -31.83 -2.19 2.76
CA ASP A 183 -33.19 -2.74 2.54
C ASP A 183 -33.92 -2.94 3.86
N LYS A 184 -33.18 -3.34 4.90
CA LYS A 184 -33.69 -3.49 6.27
C LYS A 184 -32.68 -3.03 7.30
N TYR A 185 -33.17 -2.31 8.31
CA TYR A 185 -32.41 -1.90 9.48
C TYR A 185 -33.19 -2.28 10.74
N LEU A 186 -32.75 -3.33 11.43
CA LEU A 186 -33.40 -3.92 12.60
C LEU A 186 -32.38 -3.99 13.76
N PRO A 187 -32.08 -2.87 14.44
CA PRO A 187 -31.04 -2.81 15.46
C PRO A 187 -31.34 -3.69 16.68
N ALA A 188 -32.61 -3.90 17.02
CA ALA A 188 -33.02 -4.80 18.10
C ALA A 188 -32.65 -6.28 17.83
N GLU A 189 -32.47 -6.65 16.56
CA GLU A 189 -32.06 -7.98 16.10
C GLU A 189 -30.58 -8.03 15.69
N LEU A 190 -29.83 -6.92 15.86
CA LEU A 190 -28.48 -6.75 15.32
C LEU A 190 -28.38 -7.08 13.82
N HIS A 191 -29.42 -6.72 13.06
CA HIS A 191 -29.55 -7.09 11.66
C HIS A 191 -29.58 -5.87 10.72
N LEU A 192 -28.72 -5.89 9.71
CA LEU A 192 -28.64 -4.93 8.62
C LEU A 192 -28.63 -5.70 7.29
N GLU A 193 -29.62 -5.47 6.42
CA GLU A 193 -29.68 -6.05 5.09
C GLU A 193 -29.30 -4.98 4.05
N LEU A 194 -28.22 -5.22 3.31
CA LEU A 194 -27.82 -4.40 2.17
C LEU A 194 -28.23 -5.07 0.87
N ARG A 195 -28.88 -4.33 -0.03
CA ARG A 195 -29.18 -4.79 -1.38
C ARG A 195 -28.54 -3.89 -2.39
N ALA A 196 -28.04 -4.50 -3.45
CA ALA A 196 -27.42 -3.76 -4.53
C ALA A 196 -28.48 -3.03 -5.35
N PHE A 197 -28.17 -1.83 -5.82
CA PHE A 197 -29.03 -1.17 -6.80
C PHE A 197 -29.09 -2.02 -8.08
N ARG A 198 -30.32 -2.32 -8.51
CA ARG A 198 -30.64 -3.00 -9.78
C ARG A 198 -31.48 -2.12 -10.70
N ASP A 199 -31.52 -0.81 -10.40
CA ASP A 199 -32.09 0.19 -11.28
C ASP A 199 -31.22 0.26 -12.56
N PRO A 200 -31.80 0.16 -13.77
CA PRO A 200 -31.05 0.28 -15.02
C PRO A 200 -30.28 1.60 -15.17
N ARG A 201 -30.65 2.64 -14.42
CA ARG A 201 -29.94 3.93 -14.38
C ARG A 201 -28.73 3.93 -13.47
N TYR A 202 -28.55 2.89 -12.63
CA TYR A 202 -27.35 2.76 -11.81
C TYR A 202 -26.16 2.40 -12.73
N PRO A 203 -25.08 3.20 -12.74
CA PRO A 203 -24.09 3.12 -13.81
C PRO A 203 -23.14 1.92 -13.71
N PHE A 204 -23.11 1.22 -12.57
CA PHE A 204 -22.12 0.17 -12.32
C PHE A 204 -22.76 -1.20 -12.18
N THR A 205 -22.36 -2.13 -13.04
CA THR A 205 -22.68 -3.55 -12.91
C THR A 205 -21.86 -4.19 -11.79
N ALA A 206 -22.24 -5.39 -11.35
CA ALA A 206 -21.54 -6.10 -10.27
C ALA A 206 -20.05 -6.36 -10.58
N ASP A 207 -19.69 -6.50 -11.85
CA ASP A 207 -18.34 -6.73 -12.35
C ASP A 207 -17.58 -5.44 -12.72
N TYR A 208 -18.23 -4.28 -12.70
CA TYR A 208 -17.63 -3.00 -13.14
C TYR A 208 -16.36 -2.68 -12.36
N TRP A 209 -16.43 -2.67 -11.02
CA TRP A 209 -15.30 -2.30 -10.17
C TRP A 209 -14.19 -3.35 -10.19
N ILE A 210 -14.55 -4.63 -10.29
CA ILE A 210 -13.58 -5.73 -10.43
C ILE A 210 -12.76 -5.56 -11.71
N LYS A 211 -13.40 -5.13 -12.80
CA LYS A 211 -12.73 -4.83 -14.07
C LYS A 211 -11.93 -3.52 -14.05
N LYS A 212 -12.36 -2.53 -13.28
CA LYS A 212 -11.68 -1.22 -13.17
C LYS A 212 -10.50 -1.20 -12.21
N LEU A 213 -10.53 -2.05 -11.19
CA LEU A 213 -9.49 -2.15 -10.17
C LEU A 213 -8.89 -3.57 -10.17
N PRO A 214 -8.23 -3.98 -11.27
CA PRO A 214 -7.59 -5.29 -11.31
C PRO A 214 -6.53 -5.36 -10.22
N TYR A 215 -6.50 -6.46 -9.48
CA TYR A 215 -5.42 -6.70 -8.52
C TYR A 215 -4.23 -7.28 -9.28
N ILE A 216 -3.22 -6.42 -9.50
CA ILE A 216 -1.99 -6.78 -10.21
C ILE A 216 -0.83 -6.67 -9.22
N VAL A 217 -0.08 -7.76 -9.07
CA VAL A 217 1.19 -7.79 -8.33
C VAL A 217 2.33 -7.99 -9.29
N MET A 218 3.52 -7.52 -8.93
CA MET A 218 4.73 -7.87 -9.66
C MET A 218 5.31 -9.17 -9.13
N GLU A 219 5.99 -9.91 -10.00
CA GLU A 219 6.71 -11.13 -9.65
C GLU A 219 8.04 -11.14 -10.40
N VAL A 220 9.11 -11.58 -9.73
CA VAL A 220 10.40 -11.83 -10.38
C VAL A 220 10.39 -13.27 -10.89
N SER A 221 10.29 -13.43 -12.21
CA SER A 221 10.19 -14.75 -12.85
C SER A 221 11.55 -15.44 -13.00
N SER A 222 12.64 -14.69 -13.18
CA SER A 222 14.00 -15.23 -13.16
C SER A 222 15.04 -14.13 -12.99
N ILE A 223 16.21 -14.50 -12.44
CA ILE A 223 17.40 -13.65 -12.37
C ILE A 223 18.56 -14.45 -12.95
N VAL A 224 19.34 -13.82 -13.84
CA VAL A 224 20.53 -14.39 -14.46
C VAL A 224 21.71 -13.48 -14.17
N ILE A 225 22.77 -14.03 -13.58
CA ILE A 225 24.01 -13.30 -13.27
C ILE A 225 25.16 -13.94 -14.05
N GLU A 226 25.84 -13.15 -14.86
CA GLU A 226 26.92 -13.63 -15.71
C GLU A 226 28.16 -12.73 -15.60
N PRO A 227 29.31 -13.25 -15.15
CA PRO A 227 29.53 -14.59 -14.58
C PRO A 227 29.17 -14.67 -13.07
N GLU A 228 28.83 -15.87 -12.57
CA GLU A 228 28.67 -16.13 -11.12
C GLU A 228 30.02 -16.33 -10.41
N LEU A 229 31.01 -16.90 -11.11
CA LEU A 229 32.40 -16.99 -10.67
C LEU A 229 33.20 -15.84 -11.32
N VAL A 230 33.57 -14.87 -10.52
CA VAL A 230 34.05 -13.56 -10.98
C VAL A 230 35.54 -13.46 -10.71
N LEU A 231 36.34 -13.29 -11.76
CA LEU A 231 37.74 -12.87 -11.60
C LEU A 231 37.77 -11.38 -11.26
N PRO A 232 38.59 -10.93 -10.29
CA PRO A 232 38.73 -9.51 -9.98
C PRO A 232 38.99 -8.67 -11.24
N GLY A 233 38.19 -7.62 -11.44
CA GLY A 233 38.24 -6.78 -12.64
C GLY A 233 37.38 -7.26 -13.80
N THR A 234 36.50 -8.24 -13.60
CA THR A 234 35.50 -8.66 -14.59
C THR A 234 34.16 -8.00 -14.32
N ALA A 235 33.50 -7.45 -15.34
CA ALA A 235 32.15 -6.92 -15.21
C ALA A 235 31.15 -8.06 -14.99
N VAL A 236 30.14 -7.82 -14.16
CA VAL A 236 29.07 -8.79 -13.89
C VAL A 236 27.77 -8.22 -14.43
N LYS A 237 27.18 -8.90 -15.41
CA LYS A 237 25.88 -8.53 -15.98
C LYS A 237 24.77 -9.24 -15.21
N VAL A 238 23.77 -8.47 -14.79
CA VAL A 238 22.58 -8.98 -14.11
C VAL A 238 21.37 -8.73 -15.02
N THR A 239 20.68 -9.79 -15.39
CA THR A 239 19.44 -9.74 -16.18
C THR A 239 18.28 -10.22 -15.33
N ILE A 240 17.23 -9.41 -15.19
CA ILE A 240 16.08 -9.65 -14.33
C ILE A 240 14.81 -9.70 -15.17
N ASN A 241 14.08 -10.81 -15.11
CA ASN A 241 12.80 -10.95 -15.78
C ASN A 241 11.65 -10.70 -14.80
N VAL A 242 10.93 -9.58 -14.96
CA VAL A 242 9.80 -9.19 -14.09
C VAL A 242 8.49 -9.34 -14.85
N ILE A 243 7.47 -9.89 -14.20
CA ILE A 243 6.12 -10.02 -14.76
C ILE A 243 5.09 -9.31 -13.92
N GLU A 244 4.02 -8.85 -14.57
CA GLU A 244 2.77 -8.44 -13.95
C GLU A 244 1.86 -9.67 -13.86
N HIS A 245 1.50 -10.06 -12.64
CA HIS A 245 0.55 -11.12 -12.36
C HIS A 245 -0.78 -10.48 -11.94
N MET A 246 -1.73 -10.48 -12.87
CA MET A 246 -3.12 -10.12 -12.62
C MET A 246 -3.79 -11.30 -11.92
N ILE A 247 -4.28 -11.09 -10.69
CA ILE A 247 -4.96 -12.10 -9.88
C ILE A 247 -6.48 -11.98 -10.07
N THR A 248 -7.00 -10.77 -10.20
CA THR A 248 -8.42 -10.49 -10.47
C THR A 248 -8.57 -9.51 -11.64
N PRO A 249 -9.64 -9.62 -12.46
CA PRO A 249 -10.75 -10.60 -12.41
C PRO A 249 -10.40 -12.01 -12.89
N GLU A 250 -9.37 -12.15 -13.73
CA GLU A 250 -8.93 -13.42 -14.30
C GLU A 250 -7.42 -13.52 -14.16
N GLU A 251 -6.94 -14.72 -13.83
CA GLU A 251 -5.52 -14.93 -13.65
C GLU A 251 -4.76 -14.79 -14.98
N LYS A 252 -3.84 -13.83 -15.04
CA LYS A 252 -3.02 -13.59 -16.23
C LYS A 252 -1.62 -13.12 -15.86
N LYS A 253 -0.61 -13.76 -16.44
CA LYS A 253 0.79 -13.34 -16.34
C LYS A 253 1.23 -12.65 -17.62
N MET A 254 1.81 -11.46 -17.50
CA MET A 254 2.25 -10.62 -18.62
C MET A 254 3.66 -10.07 -18.34
N PRO A 255 4.50 -9.85 -19.36
CA PRO A 255 5.75 -9.11 -19.16
C PRO A 255 5.45 -7.73 -18.57
N ALA A 256 6.13 -7.37 -17.47
CA ALA A 256 5.91 -6.08 -16.83
C ALA A 256 6.30 -4.93 -17.78
N LYS A 257 5.45 -3.91 -17.89
CA LYS A 257 5.71 -2.77 -18.80
C LYS A 257 6.46 -1.63 -18.13
N ALA A 258 6.41 -1.58 -16.81
CA ALA A 258 7.10 -0.60 -15.99
C ALA A 258 7.38 -1.20 -14.61
N ALA A 259 8.60 -1.01 -14.12
CA ALA A 259 9.03 -1.30 -12.77
C ALA A 259 10.34 -0.54 -12.52
N TRP A 260 10.58 -0.16 -11.27
CA TRP A 260 11.91 0.16 -10.78
C TRP A 260 12.60 -1.15 -10.38
N VAL A 261 13.82 -1.34 -10.87
CA VAL A 261 14.66 -2.51 -10.56
C VAL A 261 16.03 -1.98 -10.13
N GLY A 262 16.38 -2.14 -8.86
CA GLY A 262 17.69 -1.84 -8.32
C GLY A 262 18.53 -3.11 -8.19
N VAL A 263 19.82 -3.01 -8.47
CA VAL A 263 20.81 -4.06 -8.25
C VAL A 263 21.86 -3.55 -7.28
N VAL A 264 22.02 -4.25 -6.16
CA VAL A 264 22.90 -3.85 -5.07
C VAL A 264 23.89 -4.98 -4.79
N LEU A 265 25.18 -4.65 -4.79
CA LEU A 265 26.23 -5.56 -4.36
C LEU A 265 26.51 -5.33 -2.87
N ILE A 266 26.46 -6.40 -2.10
CA ILE A 266 26.60 -6.41 -0.64
C ILE A 266 27.81 -7.27 -0.25
N SER A 267 28.60 -6.77 0.71
CA SER A 267 29.78 -7.45 1.25
C SER A 267 29.40 -8.67 2.11
N PRO A 268 30.34 -9.59 2.41
CA PRO A 268 30.13 -10.66 3.38
C PRO A 268 29.69 -10.17 4.77
N GLU A 269 30.08 -8.94 5.14
CA GLU A 269 29.72 -8.27 6.39
C GLU A 269 28.34 -7.61 6.35
N GLY A 270 27.66 -7.62 5.20
CA GLY A 270 26.33 -7.02 5.01
C GLY A 270 26.36 -5.55 4.61
N GLU A 271 27.49 -5.01 4.17
CA GLU A 271 27.60 -3.60 3.77
C GLU A 271 27.32 -3.39 2.26
N GLU A 272 26.58 -2.34 1.91
CA GLU A 272 26.35 -1.95 0.52
C GLU A 272 27.64 -1.42 -0.12
N ILE A 273 28.16 -2.14 -1.13
CA ILE A 273 29.39 -1.80 -1.86
C ILE A 273 29.08 -0.96 -3.09
N TYR A 274 28.03 -1.33 -3.81
CA TYR A 274 27.65 -0.73 -5.08
C TYR A 274 26.16 -0.88 -5.31
N SER A 275 25.54 0.12 -5.92
CA SER A 275 24.12 0.12 -6.25
C SER A 275 23.90 0.81 -7.59
N VAL A 276 23.03 0.23 -8.41
CA VAL A 276 22.69 0.74 -9.74
C VAL A 276 21.24 0.41 -10.09
N ASP A 277 20.55 1.36 -10.70
CA ASP A 277 19.24 1.12 -11.30
C ASP A 277 19.40 0.38 -12.63
N ALA A 278 18.70 -0.73 -12.80
CA ALA A 278 18.70 -1.51 -14.03
C ALA A 278 17.84 -0.83 -15.11
N GLU A 279 18.31 -0.91 -16.35
CA GLU A 279 17.59 -0.37 -17.50
C GLU A 279 16.65 -1.42 -18.10
N MET A 280 15.43 -1.01 -18.46
CA MET A 280 14.49 -1.89 -19.15
C MET A 280 14.96 -2.09 -20.60
N VAL A 281 15.40 -3.30 -20.93
CA VAL A 281 15.85 -3.70 -22.28
C VAL A 281 14.64 -3.87 -23.20
N LYS A 282 13.59 -4.52 -22.69
CA LYS A 282 12.29 -4.72 -23.34
C LYS A 282 11.24 -5.02 -22.25
N PRO A 283 9.93 -4.95 -22.54
CA PRO A 283 8.91 -5.32 -21.57
C PRO A 283 9.21 -6.68 -20.94
N GLY A 284 9.22 -6.70 -19.62
CA GLY A 284 9.53 -7.86 -18.80
C GLY A 284 11.00 -8.13 -18.53
N VAL A 285 11.95 -7.39 -19.12
CA VAL A 285 13.39 -7.67 -18.99
C VAL A 285 14.19 -6.41 -18.66
N TRP A 286 14.85 -6.44 -17.51
CA TRP A 286 15.77 -5.40 -17.03
C TRP A 286 17.20 -5.91 -17.02
N SER A 287 18.16 -5.01 -17.26
CA SER A 287 19.58 -5.33 -17.20
C SER A 287 20.36 -4.25 -16.46
N ALA A 288 21.26 -4.68 -15.57
CA ALA A 288 22.27 -3.84 -14.94
C ALA A 288 23.64 -4.49 -15.11
N THR A 289 24.70 -3.70 -14.91
CA THR A 289 26.09 -4.19 -14.91
C THR A 289 26.80 -3.68 -13.67
N ILE A 290 27.37 -4.59 -12.89
CA ILE A 290 28.37 -4.26 -11.87
C ILE A 290 29.72 -4.10 -12.61
N PRO A 291 30.31 -2.91 -12.62
CA PRO A 291 31.45 -2.63 -13.49
C PRO A 291 32.77 -3.23 -12.97
N GLU A 292 33.72 -3.42 -13.89
CA GLU A 292 35.05 -3.99 -13.62
C GLU A 292 35.81 -3.27 -12.51
N ASN A 293 35.69 -1.95 -12.44
CA ASN A 293 36.36 -1.12 -11.44
C ASN A 293 35.83 -1.33 -10.01
N VAL A 294 34.61 -1.85 -9.86
CA VAL A 294 34.03 -2.26 -8.58
C VAL A 294 34.59 -3.64 -8.22
N THR A 295 34.46 -4.62 -9.12
CA THR A 295 34.89 -6.01 -8.85
C THR A 295 36.40 -6.14 -8.67
N ALA A 296 37.22 -5.29 -9.30
CA ALA A 296 38.67 -5.25 -9.13
C ALA A 296 39.13 -4.94 -7.69
N LYS A 297 38.27 -4.32 -6.88
CA LYS A 297 38.59 -3.93 -5.49
C LYS A 297 38.17 -4.99 -4.48
N LEU A 298 37.44 -6.01 -4.92
CA LEU A 298 36.89 -7.04 -4.05
C LEU A 298 37.98 -8.08 -3.73
N LYS A 299 37.96 -8.57 -2.51
CA LYS A 299 38.79 -9.70 -2.11
C LYS A 299 38.11 -11.00 -2.54
N GLU A 300 38.86 -12.09 -2.55
CA GLU A 300 38.26 -13.41 -2.73
C GLU A 300 37.21 -13.68 -1.65
N GLY A 301 36.10 -14.29 -2.04
CA GLY A 301 34.97 -14.55 -1.14
C GLY A 301 33.61 -14.53 -1.83
N GLU A 302 32.58 -14.80 -1.05
CA GLU A 302 31.18 -14.79 -1.49
C GLU A 302 30.57 -13.41 -1.24
N TYR A 303 29.86 -12.88 -2.24
CA TYR A 303 29.18 -11.60 -2.17
C TYR A 303 27.71 -11.79 -2.55
N VAL A 304 26.84 -10.97 -1.98
CA VAL A 304 25.41 -10.99 -2.30
C VAL A 304 25.11 -9.92 -3.33
N VAL A 305 24.41 -10.30 -4.39
CA VAL A 305 23.73 -9.40 -5.32
C VAL A 305 22.26 -9.40 -4.91
N GLU A 306 21.83 -8.30 -4.29
CA GLU A 306 20.44 -8.05 -3.92
C GLU A 306 19.72 -7.34 -5.07
N ILE A 307 18.60 -7.90 -5.50
CA ILE A 307 17.72 -7.40 -6.55
C ILE A 307 16.49 -6.82 -5.85
N ARG A 308 16.31 -5.51 -6.01
CA ARG A 308 15.17 -4.75 -5.47
C ARG A 308 14.19 -4.46 -6.58
N VAL A 309 12.93 -4.89 -6.48
CA VAL A 309 11.90 -4.60 -7.50
C VAL A 309 10.72 -3.89 -6.85
N GLY A 310 10.30 -2.78 -7.44
CA GLY A 310 9.25 -1.90 -6.92
C GLY A 310 8.52 -1.16 -8.03
N LYS A 311 7.26 -0.76 -7.78
CA LYS A 311 6.49 0.03 -8.75
C LYS A 311 7.00 1.47 -8.81
N PHE A 312 7.49 1.96 -7.67
CA PHE A 312 8.00 3.31 -7.49
C PHE A 312 9.50 3.26 -7.22
N THR A 313 10.23 4.23 -7.79
CA THR A 313 11.68 4.35 -7.63
C THR A 313 12.07 4.38 -6.15
N GLY A 314 13.03 3.55 -5.76
CA GLY A 314 13.56 3.47 -4.40
C GLY A 314 12.65 2.79 -3.37
N ILE A 315 11.48 2.26 -3.77
CA ILE A 315 10.55 1.58 -2.86
C ILE A 315 10.40 0.11 -3.30
N PRO A 316 11.27 -0.80 -2.81
CA PRO A 316 11.16 -2.21 -3.16
C PRO A 316 9.92 -2.85 -2.51
N THR A 317 9.17 -3.61 -3.30
CA THR A 317 8.12 -4.51 -2.83
C THR A 317 8.54 -5.97 -2.89
N ILE A 318 9.61 -6.26 -3.63
CA ILE A 318 10.23 -7.58 -3.78
C ILE A 318 11.73 -7.40 -3.59
N ILE A 319 12.33 -8.27 -2.79
CA ILE A 319 13.78 -8.36 -2.59
C ILE A 319 14.18 -9.81 -2.85
N GLU A 320 15.11 -10.00 -3.76
CA GLU A 320 15.68 -11.30 -4.13
C GLU A 320 17.18 -11.25 -3.98
N GLU A 321 17.79 -12.31 -3.45
CA GLU A 321 19.25 -12.38 -3.27
C GLU A 321 19.85 -13.46 -4.15
N ARG A 322 21.01 -13.18 -4.73
CA ARG A 322 21.85 -14.15 -5.45
C ARG A 322 23.29 -14.00 -4.99
N THR A 323 24.07 -15.06 -5.14
CA THR A 323 25.47 -15.05 -4.72
C THR A 323 26.39 -15.00 -5.94
N ILE A 324 27.43 -14.20 -5.87
CA ILE A 324 28.60 -14.29 -6.75
C ILE A 324 29.83 -14.62 -5.92
N VAL A 325 30.80 -15.29 -6.53
CA VAL A 325 32.06 -15.68 -5.86
C VAL A 325 33.22 -14.97 -6.56
N ILE A 326 33.97 -14.17 -5.81
CA ILE A 326 35.21 -13.57 -6.28
C ILE A 326 36.34 -14.58 -6.09
N LEU A 327 37.02 -14.91 -7.19
CA LEU A 327 38.12 -15.86 -7.19
C LEU A 327 39.46 -15.20 -6.77
N PRO A 328 40.42 -15.97 -6.22
CA PRO A 328 41.77 -15.46 -5.93
C PRO A 328 42.46 -14.91 -7.18
N VAL A 329 43.21 -13.81 -7.01
CA VAL A 329 44.19 -13.38 -8.00
C VAL A 329 45.33 -14.39 -8.01
N LEU A 330 45.51 -15.12 -9.11
CA LEU A 330 46.67 -15.99 -9.30
C LEU A 330 47.92 -15.11 -9.41
N THR A 331 48.71 -15.01 -8.34
CA THR A 331 50.03 -14.40 -8.42
C THR A 331 50.94 -15.31 -9.25
N PRO A 332 51.69 -14.78 -10.24
CA PRO A 332 52.64 -15.60 -10.98
C PRO A 332 53.66 -16.16 -10.00
N SER A 333 53.75 -17.49 -9.95
CA SER A 333 54.79 -18.19 -9.19
C SER A 333 56.15 -17.65 -9.61
N PRO A 334 57.09 -17.34 -8.68
CA PRO A 334 58.39 -16.81 -9.06
C PRO A 334 59.06 -17.79 -10.02
N THR A 335 59.42 -17.30 -11.21
CA THR A 335 60.20 -18.05 -12.20
C THR A 335 61.41 -18.67 -11.49
N PRO A 336 61.62 -20.00 -11.53
CA PRO A 336 62.76 -20.59 -10.86
C PRO A 336 64.04 -19.97 -11.42
N THR A 337 64.81 -19.31 -10.54
CA THR A 337 66.12 -18.75 -10.88
C THR A 337 67.00 -19.88 -11.43
N PRO A 338 67.65 -19.74 -12.60
CA PRO A 338 68.51 -20.78 -13.13
C PRO A 338 69.58 -21.12 -12.10
N THR A 339 69.61 -22.38 -11.67
CA THR A 339 70.61 -22.89 -10.72
C THR A 339 71.99 -22.81 -11.39
N PRO A 340 73.02 -22.22 -10.76
CA PRO A 340 74.36 -22.20 -11.32
C PRO A 340 74.90 -23.62 -11.43
N THR A 341 75.33 -23.99 -12.64
CA THR A 341 75.95 -25.28 -12.97
C THR A 341 77.19 -25.53 -12.10
N PRO A 342 77.28 -26.64 -11.35
CA PRO A 342 78.47 -26.96 -10.56
C PRO A 342 79.64 -27.36 -11.47
N THR A 343 80.80 -26.74 -11.20
CA THR A 343 82.12 -27.00 -11.80
C THR A 343 82.58 -28.45 -11.55
N PRO A 344 83.20 -29.12 -12.55
CA PRO A 344 83.64 -30.52 -12.40
C PRO A 344 84.74 -30.67 -11.34
N THR A 345 84.51 -31.57 -10.38
CA THR A 345 85.49 -31.96 -9.36
C THR A 345 86.23 -33.23 -9.83
N PRO A 346 87.57 -33.32 -9.67
CA PRO A 346 88.37 -34.42 -10.21
C PRO A 346 88.08 -35.77 -9.53
N THR A 347 88.08 -36.80 -10.35
CA THR A 347 87.91 -38.23 -10.04
C THR A 347 89.04 -38.80 -9.18
N PRO A 348 88.74 -39.49 -8.07
CA PRO A 348 89.61 -40.50 -7.50
C PRO A 348 89.18 -41.94 -7.84
N THR A 349 90.22 -42.71 -8.13
CA THR A 349 90.43 -44.11 -8.57
C THR A 349 89.80 -45.20 -7.66
N PRO A 350 89.49 -46.41 -8.19
CA PRO A 350 88.59 -47.38 -7.54
C PRO A 350 89.24 -48.23 -6.44
N THR A 351 88.40 -48.70 -5.52
CA THR A 351 88.76 -49.66 -4.44
C THR A 351 87.75 -50.82 -4.43
N PRO A 352 88.19 -52.09 -4.22
CA PRO A 352 87.52 -53.27 -4.76
C PRO A 352 86.31 -53.82 -3.97
N THR A 353 85.50 -54.52 -4.74
CA THR A 353 84.32 -55.34 -4.44
C THR A 353 84.53 -56.43 -3.38
N PRO A 354 83.56 -56.59 -2.45
CA PRO A 354 83.24 -57.89 -1.86
C PRO A 354 81.94 -58.51 -2.42
N THR A 355 82.05 -59.81 -2.66
CA THR A 355 81.18 -60.83 -3.29
C THR A 355 79.90 -61.15 -2.47
N PRO A 356 78.83 -61.74 -3.06
CA PRO A 356 77.44 -61.62 -2.60
C PRO A 356 76.98 -62.71 -1.63
N ILE A 357 75.83 -62.49 -0.96
CA ILE A 357 75.09 -63.48 -0.16
C ILE A 357 73.61 -63.50 -0.60
N PRO A 358 72.93 -64.68 -0.58
CA PRO A 358 71.84 -65.01 -1.50
C PRO A 358 70.43 -64.59 -1.06
N THR A 359 69.59 -64.58 -2.10
CA THR A 359 68.15 -64.31 -2.20
C THR A 359 67.24 -65.17 -1.30
N ALA A 360 66.25 -64.54 -0.68
CA ALA A 360 65.01 -65.21 -0.26
C ALA A 360 63.82 -64.61 -1.03
N ARG A 361 63.07 -65.51 -1.66
CA ARG A 361 61.92 -65.29 -2.54
C ARG A 361 60.64 -65.30 -1.72
N VAL A 362 59.79 -64.28 -1.82
CA VAL A 362 58.37 -64.38 -1.47
C VAL A 362 57.55 -63.92 -2.66
N THR A 363 56.60 -64.77 -3.06
CA THR A 363 55.81 -64.69 -4.29
C THR A 363 54.33 -64.53 -3.92
N THR A 364 53.68 -63.57 -4.60
CA THR A 364 52.21 -63.43 -4.85
C THR A 364 51.29 -63.18 -3.64
N ILE A 365 50.10 -62.57 -3.75
CA ILE A 365 49.11 -62.60 -4.84
C ILE A 365 48.32 -61.28 -4.88
N THR A 366 47.99 -60.81 -6.09
CA THR A 366 47.05 -59.72 -6.40
C THR A 366 45.61 -60.23 -6.37
N VAL A 367 44.66 -59.47 -5.81
CA VAL A 367 43.24 -59.61 -6.17
C VAL A 367 42.64 -58.25 -6.49
N THR A 368 42.34 -58.05 -7.77
CA THR A 368 41.47 -57.01 -8.30
C THR A 368 40.05 -57.58 -8.37
N GLN A 369 39.04 -56.85 -7.89
CA GLN A 369 37.65 -57.09 -8.29
C GLN A 369 37.06 -55.83 -8.92
N ILE A 370 36.35 -56.06 -10.04
CA ILE A 370 35.54 -55.11 -10.80
C ILE A 370 34.10 -55.63 -10.81
N LYS A 371 33.15 -54.69 -10.85
CA LYS A 371 31.73 -54.78 -11.28
C LYS A 371 30.76 -55.40 -10.25
N THR A 372 29.57 -54.84 -10.00
CA THR A 372 28.50 -54.63 -11.01
C THR A 372 27.43 -53.67 -10.48
N LEU A 373 26.87 -52.86 -11.39
CA LEU A 373 25.66 -52.05 -11.23
C LEU A 373 24.42 -52.94 -11.42
N VAL A 374 23.47 -52.94 -10.48
CA VAL A 374 22.13 -53.54 -10.69
C VAL A 374 21.07 -52.52 -10.33
N HIS A 375 20.33 -52.06 -11.36
CA HIS A 375 19.03 -51.42 -11.24
C HIS A 375 18.00 -52.46 -10.80
N THR A 376 17.16 -52.13 -9.82
CA THR A 376 15.84 -52.77 -9.68
C THR A 376 14.82 -51.73 -9.22
N VAL A 377 13.84 -51.50 -10.09
CA VAL A 377 12.67 -50.66 -9.87
C VAL A 377 11.65 -51.46 -9.06
N THR A 378 11.15 -50.89 -7.96
CA THR A 378 9.85 -51.23 -7.39
C THR A 378 9.35 -50.06 -6.54
N SER A 379 8.26 -49.41 -6.97
CA SER A 379 7.44 -48.52 -6.13
C SER A 379 6.76 -49.30 -5.01
N PRO A 380 6.36 -48.63 -3.91
CA PRO A 380 4.92 -48.52 -3.71
C PRO A 380 4.41 -47.18 -3.12
N VAL A 381 3.26 -46.79 -3.66
CA VAL A 381 2.07 -46.14 -3.07
C VAL A 381 2.20 -45.39 -1.73
N THR A 382 1.75 -44.14 -1.83
CA THR A 382 1.45 -43.13 -0.80
C THR A 382 0.43 -43.58 0.25
N VAL A 383 0.74 -43.33 1.53
CA VAL A 383 -0.24 -43.12 2.60
C VAL A 383 0.11 -41.82 3.31
N ILE A 384 -0.74 -40.79 3.16
CA ILE A 384 -0.61 -39.53 3.90
C ILE A 384 -1.21 -39.73 5.29
N LYS A 385 -0.36 -39.77 6.32
CA LYS A 385 -0.75 -39.50 7.71
C LYS A 385 -0.30 -38.09 8.06
N THR A 386 -1.26 -37.21 8.31
CA THR A 386 -1.04 -35.86 8.85
C THR A 386 -0.44 -35.97 10.25
N GLN A 387 0.84 -35.64 10.41
CA GLN A 387 1.43 -35.33 11.71
C GLN A 387 1.45 -33.81 11.89
N VAL A 388 0.73 -33.34 12.90
CA VAL A 388 0.84 -31.99 13.42
C VAL A 388 2.18 -31.91 14.17
N VAL A 389 3.18 -31.29 13.56
CA VAL A 389 4.43 -30.94 14.22
C VAL A 389 4.27 -29.53 14.77
N THR A 390 3.98 -29.41 16.06
CA THR A 390 4.11 -28.14 16.79
C THR A 390 5.57 -27.91 17.11
N SER A 391 6.22 -27.00 16.39
CA SER A 391 7.52 -26.46 16.78
C SER A 391 7.34 -25.53 17.99
N PRO A 392 8.19 -25.60 19.03
CA PRO A 392 8.15 -24.63 20.11
C PRO A 392 8.64 -23.27 19.58
N THR A 393 7.79 -22.26 19.66
CA THR A 393 8.16 -20.86 19.41
C THR A 393 9.08 -20.39 20.54
N THR A 394 10.36 -20.23 20.26
CA THR A 394 11.27 -19.48 21.13
C THR A 394 10.98 -17.99 20.94
N VAL A 395 10.19 -17.40 21.85
CA VAL A 395 10.04 -15.95 21.91
C VAL A 395 11.32 -15.38 22.51
N VAL A 396 12.17 -14.80 21.68
CA VAL A 396 13.27 -13.95 22.15
C VAL A 396 12.65 -12.60 22.52
N THR A 397 12.34 -12.39 23.79
CA THR A 397 12.04 -11.06 24.32
C THR A 397 13.35 -10.30 24.46
N THR A 398 13.62 -9.34 23.58
CA THR A 398 14.67 -8.34 23.82
C THR A 398 14.20 -7.43 24.96
N ALA A 399 14.91 -7.51 26.09
CA ALA A 399 14.68 -6.70 27.27
C ALA A 399 14.98 -5.22 26.99
N TRP A 400 13.95 -4.39 27.01
CA TRP A 400 14.09 -2.94 27.13
C TRP A 400 14.15 -2.57 28.61
N GLY A 401 15.20 -1.85 29.00
CA GLY A 401 15.52 -1.52 30.40
C GLY A 401 14.48 -0.64 31.11
N PRO A 402 14.50 -0.60 32.46
CA PRO A 402 13.41 -0.12 33.32
C PRO A 402 13.29 1.40 33.49
N THR A 403 13.66 2.21 32.49
CA THR A 403 13.69 3.70 32.64
C THR A 403 12.54 4.45 31.99
N ILE A 404 11.70 3.83 31.15
CA ILE A 404 10.58 4.52 30.48
C ILE A 404 9.21 4.18 31.09
N GLY A 405 9.05 3.01 31.71
CA GLY A 405 7.79 2.60 32.34
C GLY A 405 7.38 3.44 33.56
N ILE A 406 8.34 4.01 34.29
CA ILE A 406 8.05 4.82 35.49
C ILE A 406 7.52 6.22 35.11
N ALA A 407 7.92 6.78 33.96
CA ALA A 407 7.46 8.10 33.52
C ALA A 407 5.98 8.09 33.09
N ILE A 408 5.52 7.01 32.44
CA ILE A 408 4.14 6.88 31.97
C ILE A 408 3.18 6.65 33.15
N VAL A 409 3.59 5.85 34.15
CA VAL A 409 2.77 5.61 35.34
C VAL A 409 2.68 6.85 36.23
N LEU A 410 3.76 7.62 36.40
CA LEU A 410 3.74 8.88 37.17
C LEU A 410 2.93 9.98 36.46
N PHE A 411 2.94 10.04 35.13
CA PHE A 411 2.10 10.98 34.37
C PHE A 411 0.61 10.67 34.52
N ILE A 412 0.23 9.38 34.46
CA ILE A 412 -1.16 8.95 34.66
C ILE A 412 -1.62 9.20 36.11
N ILE A 413 -0.78 8.93 37.11
CA ILE A 413 -1.08 9.22 38.52
C ILE A 413 -1.21 10.73 38.76
N GLY A 414 -0.37 11.56 38.12
CA GLY A 414 -0.47 13.02 38.18
C GLY A 414 -1.77 13.58 37.59
N LEU A 415 -2.24 13.01 36.47
CA LEU A 415 -3.53 13.39 35.86
C LEU A 415 -4.72 12.97 36.74
N VAL A 416 -4.66 11.81 37.40
CA VAL A 416 -5.72 11.35 38.30
C VAL A 416 -5.78 12.19 39.57
N ILE A 417 -4.64 12.55 40.16
CA ILE A 417 -4.60 13.44 41.35
C ILE A 417 -5.06 14.85 41.00
N GLY A 418 -4.66 15.40 39.85
CA GLY A 418 -5.13 16.70 39.36
C GLY A 418 -6.64 16.75 39.11
N TRP A 419 -7.22 15.64 38.61
CA TRP A 419 -8.66 15.52 38.42
C TRP A 419 -9.44 15.45 39.74
N VAL A 420 -8.90 14.77 40.76
CA VAL A 420 -9.54 14.65 42.09
C VAL A 420 -9.47 15.97 42.88
N ILE A 421 -8.40 16.76 42.75
CA ILE A 421 -8.26 18.06 43.44
C ILE A 421 -9.20 19.12 42.82
N LYS A 422 -9.49 19.05 41.51
CA LYS A 422 -10.43 19.99 40.84
C LYS A 422 -11.90 19.72 41.18
N LYS A 423 -12.22 18.58 41.80
CA LYS A 423 -13.59 18.13 42.12
C LYS A 423 -13.97 18.26 43.61
N ARG A 424 -13.16 18.93 44.43
CA ARG A 424 -13.48 19.31 45.81
C ARG A 424 -13.60 20.82 45.97
#